data_AF-A0A6C0KTY5-F1
#
_entry.id   AF-A0A6C0KTY5-F1
#
_cell.length_a   1.000
_cell.length_b   1.000
_cell.length_c   1.000
_cell.angle_alpha   90.00
_cell.angle_beta   90.00
_cell.angle_gamma   90.00
#
_symmetry.space_group_name_H-M   'P 1'
#
loop_
_entity.id
_entity.type
_entity.pdbx_description
1 polymer ?
#
loop_
_entity_poly.entity_id
_entity_poly.type
_entity_poly.pdbx_seq_one_letter_code
_entity_poly.pdbx_strand_id
1 'polypeptide(L)'
;MTEICYIRRKGQAWVEGKEHHSIALATYRKEEGEPEEDCCIAVPHCQGGFFVAYFSKINDNVFHFRDEYDNEVDIMMSTPATVAHINRITD
;
A
#
# COMPACT_ATOMS: atom_id res chain seq x y z
N MET A 1 -11.70 3.86 -15.78
CA MET A 1 -12.06 3.69 -14.34
C MET A 1 -10.88 4.18 -13.54
N THR A 2 -11.09 4.99 -12.51
CA THR A 2 -9.99 5.55 -11.71
C THR A 2 -9.49 4.49 -10.72
N GLU A 3 -8.17 4.28 -10.69
CA GLU A 3 -7.54 3.41 -9.70
C GLU A 3 -7.51 4.11 -8.34
N ILE A 4 -7.72 3.34 -7.27
CA ILE A 4 -7.69 3.78 -5.88
C ILE A 4 -6.68 2.90 -5.14
N CYS A 5 -6.09 3.44 -4.07
CA CYS A 5 -5.23 2.68 -3.19
C CYS A 5 -6.06 1.74 -2.31
N TYR A 6 -5.64 0.48 -2.23
CA TYR A 6 -6.21 -0.52 -1.34
C TYR A 6 -5.12 -1.09 -0.46
N ILE A 7 -5.47 -1.40 0.79
CA ILE A 7 -4.60 -2.08 1.75
C ILE A 7 -5.23 -3.37 2.23
N ARG A 8 -4.41 -4.34 2.62
CA ARG A 8 -4.83 -5.58 3.25
C ARG A 8 -3.88 -5.93 4.38
N ARG A 9 -4.45 -6.19 5.55
CA ARG A 9 -3.73 -6.80 6.68
C ARG A 9 -3.89 -8.31 6.65
N LYS A 10 -2.97 -9.01 7.29
CA LYS A 10 -2.99 -10.48 7.39
C LYS A 10 -4.36 -11.00 7.86
N GLY A 11 -4.97 -11.88 7.06
CA GLY A 11 -6.27 -12.49 7.36
C GLY A 11 -7.48 -11.55 7.20
N GLN A 12 -7.31 -10.34 6.65
CA GLN A 12 -8.40 -9.40 6.38
C GLN A 12 -8.65 -9.30 4.87
N ALA A 13 -9.83 -8.81 4.51
CA ALA A 13 -10.16 -8.43 3.15
C ALA A 13 -9.40 -7.15 2.75
N TRP A 14 -9.26 -6.93 1.44
CA TRP A 14 -8.78 -5.65 0.91
C TRP A 14 -9.78 -4.54 1.19
N VAL A 15 -9.32 -3.42 1.71
CA VAL A 15 -10.11 -2.23 2.00
C VAL A 15 -9.47 -0.99 1.41
N GLU A 16 -10.26 0.06 1.19
CA GLU A 16 -9.73 1.32 0.68
C GLU A 16 -8.69 1.91 1.65
N GLY A 17 -7.53 2.27 1.10
CA GLY A 17 -6.46 2.93 1.83
C GLY A 17 -6.78 4.40 2.08
N LYS A 18 -6.29 4.92 3.21
CA LYS A 18 -6.28 6.37 3.48
C LYS A 18 -5.33 7.13 2.54
N GLU A 19 -5.52 8.45 2.45
CA GLU A 19 -4.74 9.35 1.59
C GLU A 19 -3.21 9.17 1.72
N HIS A 20 -2.68 9.06 2.94
CA HIS A 20 -1.24 8.87 3.15
C HIS A 20 -0.71 7.56 2.55
N HIS A 21 -1.51 6.49 2.48
CA HIS A 21 -1.10 5.26 1.81
C HIS A 21 -0.95 5.47 0.31
N SER A 22 -1.90 6.18 -0.31
CA SER A 22 -1.85 6.54 -1.72
C SER A 22 -0.62 7.38 -2.04
N ILE A 23 -0.33 8.38 -1.19
CA ILE A 23 0.85 9.24 -1.35
C ILE A 23 2.12 8.43 -1.16
N ALA A 24 2.23 7.64 -0.10
CA ALA A 24 3.41 6.83 0.20
C ALA A 24 3.72 5.83 -0.94
N LEU A 25 2.71 5.11 -1.42
CA LEU A 25 2.88 4.19 -2.55
C LEU A 25 3.26 4.92 -3.84
N ALA A 26 2.65 6.07 -4.12
CA ALA A 26 3.02 6.87 -5.27
C ALA A 26 4.46 7.40 -5.19
N THR A 27 4.93 7.76 -3.99
CA THR A 27 6.33 8.15 -3.75
C THR A 27 7.27 6.97 -4.00
N TYR A 28 6.99 5.81 -3.41
CA TYR A 28 7.77 4.59 -3.63
C TYR A 28 7.86 4.21 -5.11
N ARG A 29 6.74 4.27 -5.85
CA ARG A 29 6.69 3.96 -7.29
C ARG A 29 7.37 4.99 -8.19
N LYS A 30 7.61 6.22 -7.69
CA LYS A 30 8.28 7.30 -8.44
C LYS A 30 9.79 7.25 -8.31
N GLU A 31 10.33 6.54 -7.33
CA GLU A 31 11.76 6.28 -7.26
C GLU A 31 12.11 5.35 -8.45
N GLU A 32 12.52 5.96 -9.57
CA GLU A 32 12.90 5.25 -10.78
C GLU A 32 14.19 4.46 -10.54
N GLY A 33 14.09 3.13 -10.64
CA GLY A 33 15.14 2.18 -10.30
C GLY A 33 14.53 1.22 -9.30
N GLU A 34 14.57 -0.08 -9.60
CA GLU A 34 13.93 -1.13 -8.77
C GLU A 34 14.17 -0.83 -7.28
N PRO A 35 13.16 -0.31 -6.56
CA PRO A 35 13.40 0.19 -5.22
C PRO A 35 13.91 -0.98 -4.39
N GLU A 36 15.04 -0.76 -3.72
CA GLU A 36 15.64 -1.77 -2.85
C GLU A 36 14.58 -2.30 -1.89
N GLU A 37 14.69 -3.58 -1.52
CA GLU A 37 13.89 -4.13 -0.43
C GLU A 37 14.08 -3.27 0.82
N ASP A 38 12.98 -2.96 1.53
CA ASP A 38 12.95 -2.09 2.72
C ASP A 38 13.21 -0.59 2.48
N CYS A 39 12.77 -0.02 1.34
CA CYS A 39 12.81 1.42 1.13
C CYS A 39 11.93 2.18 2.15
N CYS A 40 12.57 3.04 2.96
CA CYS A 40 11.88 3.84 3.96
C CYS A 40 11.22 5.09 3.34
N ILE A 41 9.89 5.12 3.31
CA ILE A 41 9.09 6.25 2.86
C ILE A 41 8.45 6.94 4.06
N ALA A 42 8.71 8.24 4.19
CA ALA A 42 8.06 9.10 5.18
C ALA A 42 7.23 10.18 4.48
N VAL A 43 5.92 10.20 4.73
CA VAL A 43 5.01 11.21 4.16
C VAL A 43 4.20 11.91 5.25
N PRO A 44 3.80 13.18 5.07
CA PRO A 44 2.98 13.88 6.05
C PRO A 44 1.66 13.14 6.32
N HIS A 45 1.32 12.96 7.60
CA HIS A 45 0.04 12.38 8.01
C HIS A 45 -1.00 13.48 8.24
N CYS A 46 -2.26 13.24 7.86
CA CYS A 46 -3.33 14.24 7.93
C CYS A 46 -3.69 14.71 9.35
N GLN A 47 -3.29 13.95 10.38
CA GLN A 47 -3.50 14.28 11.80
C GLN A 47 -2.27 14.94 12.45
N GLY A 48 -1.26 15.31 11.67
CA GLY A 48 0.05 15.74 12.15
C GLY A 48 1.04 14.58 12.27
N GLY A 49 2.34 14.90 12.20
CA GLY A 49 3.42 13.92 12.17
C GLY A 49 3.66 13.33 10.78
N PHE A 50 4.41 12.23 10.74
CA PHE A 50 4.75 11.50 9.51
C PHE A 50 4.19 10.08 9.59
N PHE A 51 3.64 9.60 8.47
CA PHE A 51 3.47 8.19 8.22
C PHE A 51 4.80 7.65 7.70
N VAL A 52 5.42 6.75 8.46
CA VAL A 52 6.69 6.11 8.09
C VAL A 52 6.40 4.65 7.78
N ALA A 53 6.85 4.21 6.61
CA ALA A 53 6.65 2.84 6.15
C ALA A 53 7.85 2.35 5.34
N TYR A 54 8.24 1.10 5.58
CA TYR A 54 9.31 0.40 4.86
C TYR A 54 8.68 -0.46 3.78
N PHE A 55 8.86 -0.07 2.52
CA PHE A 55 8.23 -0.72 1.38
C PHE A 55 9.13 -1.78 0.74
N SER A 56 8.50 -2.84 0.25
CA SER A 56 9.10 -3.86 -0.60
C SER A 56 8.11 -4.28 -1.69
N LYS A 57 8.64 -4.79 -2.81
CA LYS A 57 7.81 -5.24 -3.94
C LYS A 57 7.51 -6.73 -3.78
N ILE A 58 6.24 -7.13 -3.76
CA ILE A 58 5.84 -8.54 -3.82
C ILE A 58 5.75 -9.00 -5.28
N ASN A 59 5.06 -8.23 -6.11
CA ASN A 59 4.93 -8.44 -7.55
C ASN A 59 4.65 -7.11 -8.26
N ASP A 60 4.32 -7.14 -9.55
CA ASP A 60 4.16 -5.92 -10.35
C ASP A 60 3.03 -4.99 -9.90
N ASN A 61 2.01 -5.52 -9.21
CA ASN A 61 0.83 -4.76 -8.81
C ASN A 61 0.68 -4.65 -7.30
N VAL A 62 1.25 -5.59 -6.55
CA VAL A 62 1.16 -5.67 -5.09
C VAL A 62 2.52 -5.38 -4.47
N PHE A 63 2.49 -4.44 -3.54
CA PHE A 63 3.61 -4.05 -2.72
C PHE A 63 3.31 -4.43 -1.28
N HIS A 64 4.35 -4.53 -0.49
CA HIS A 64 4.28 -4.73 0.93
C HIS A 64 4.84 -3.50 1.62
N PHE A 65 4.28 -3.12 2.75
CA PHE A 65 4.97 -2.21 3.65
C PHE A 65 4.83 -2.65 5.10
N ARG A 66 5.86 -2.30 5.86
CA ARG A 66 5.90 -2.44 7.30
C ARG A 66 5.86 -1.07 7.97
N ASP A 67 4.97 -0.87 8.92
CA ASP A 67 4.90 0.39 9.68
C ASP A 67 5.90 0.44 10.84
N GLU A 68 5.96 1.57 11.54
CA GLU A 68 6.86 1.79 12.70
C GLU A 68 6.63 0.82 13.88
N TYR A 69 5.51 0.10 13.89
CA TYR A 69 5.14 -0.88 14.92
C TYR A 69 5.33 -2.32 14.45
N ASP A 70 6.06 -2.52 13.35
CA ASP A 70 6.31 -3.83 12.73
C ASP A 70 5.03 -4.50 12.18
N ASN A 71 3.94 -3.74 11.97
CA ASN A 71 2.75 -4.30 11.32
C ASN A 71 2.97 -4.41 9.81
N GLU A 72 2.71 -5.61 9.32
CA GLU A 72 2.77 -5.98 7.91
C GLU A 72 1.46 -5.68 7.18
N VAL A 73 1.55 -4.93 6.08
CA VAL A 73 0.39 -4.52 5.27
C VAL A 73 0.71 -4.65 3.79
N ASP A 74 -0.15 -5.35 3.05
CA ASP A 74 -0.08 -5.37 1.59
C ASP A 74 -0.84 -4.16 1.03
N ILE A 75 -0.35 -3.60 -0.06
CA ILE A 75 -0.89 -2.38 -0.67
C ILE A 75 -0.83 -2.46 -2.20
N MET A 76 -1.86 -1.96 -2.87
CA MET A 76 -1.92 -1.89 -4.33
C MET A 76 -2.73 -0.71 -4.83
N MET A 77 -2.48 -0.28 -6.07
CA MET A 77 -3.42 0.55 -6.83
C MET A 77 -4.30 -0.39 -7.66
N SER A 78 -5.62 -0.25 -7.55
CA SER A 78 -6.55 -1.09 -8.32
C SER A 78 -7.91 -0.44 -8.52
N THR A 79 -8.79 -1.08 -9.29
CA THR A 79 -10.17 -0.63 -9.44
C THR A 79 -11.09 -1.28 -8.40
N PRO A 80 -12.19 -0.61 -7.98
CA PRO A 80 -13.16 -1.20 -7.05
C PRO A 80 -13.72 -2.55 -7.53
N ALA A 81 -13.95 -2.70 -8.84
CA ALA A 81 -14.45 -3.94 -9.42
C ALA A 81 -13.46 -5.10 -9.27
N THR A 82 -12.17 -4.84 -9.51
CA THR A 82 -11.10 -5.82 -9.32
C THR A 82 -11.00 -6.26 -7.86
N VAL A 83 -11.01 -5.30 -6.93
CA VAL A 83 -10.89 -5.59 -5.49
C VAL A 83 -12.09 -6.37 -4.98
N ALA A 84 -13.31 -6.00 -5.39
CA ALA A 84 -14.52 -6.72 -5.03
C ALA A 84 -14.48 -8.18 -5.53
N HIS A 85 -13.94 -8.41 -6.72
CA HIS A 85 -13.73 -9.75 -7.26
C HIS A 85 -12.72 -10.56 -6.43
N ILE A 86 -11.56 -9.97 -6.10
CA ILE A 86 -10.52 -10.62 -5.27
C ILE A 86 -11.09 -11.00 -3.90
N ASN A 87 -11.76 -10.07 -3.23
CA ASN A 87 -12.33 -10.31 -1.90
C ASN A 87 -13.38 -11.43 -1.93
N ARG A 88 -14.18 -11.55 -3.01
CA ARG A 88 -15.17 -12.62 -3.15
C ARG A 88 -14.57 -14.01 -3.37
N ILE A 89 -13.37 -14.11 -3.96
CA ILE A 89 -12.68 -15.39 -4.17
C ILE A 89 -11.93 -15.84 -2.91
N THR A 90 -11.52 -14.87 -2.09
CA THR A 90 -10.69 -15.11 -0.89
C THR A 90 -11.55 -15.35 0.37
N ASP A 91 -12.87 -15.16 0.29
CA ASP A 91 -13.88 -15.53 1.30
C ASP A 91 -14.20 -17.03 1.23
#